data_AF-A0A381YBE1-F1
#
_entry.id   AF-A0A381YBE1-F1
#
_cell.length_a   1.000
_cell.length_b   1.000
_cell.length_c   1.000
_cell.angle_alpha   90.00
_cell.angle_beta   90.00
_cell.angle_gamma   90.00
#
_symmetry.space_group_name_H-M   'P 1'
#
loop_
_entity.id
_entity.type
_entity.pdbx_description
1 polymer ?
#
loop_
_entity_poly.entity_id
_entity_poly.type
_entity_poly.pdbx_seq_one_letter_code
_entity_poly.pdbx_strand_id
1 'polypeptide(L)' 'MADFNSEIVIIGAGVVGLAIARALSKKGKEVLVLEEQSEFGQITSSRNSGVIHAGIYYSERSFKAKMCVEGNKLLYEFCK' A
#
# COMPACT_ATOMS: atom_id res chain seq x y z
N MET A 1 -15.49 4.55 26.28
CA MET A 1 -14.94 4.29 24.93
C MET A 1 -13.97 5.42 24.63
N ALA A 2 -12.84 5.15 23.99
CA ALA A 2 -11.99 6.23 23.50
C ALA A 2 -12.62 6.78 22.22
N ASP A 3 -12.84 8.09 22.17
CA ASP A 3 -13.29 8.77 20.96
C ASP A 3 -12.07 9.06 20.08
N PHE A 4 -12.06 8.48 18.89
CA PHE A 4 -11.06 8.77 17.87
C PHE A 4 -11.71 9.63 16.79
N ASN A 5 -11.16 10.82 16.56
CA ASN A 5 -11.56 11.68 15.45
C ASN A 5 -10.41 11.72 14.44
N SER A 6 -10.72 11.58 13.15
CA SER A 6 -9.72 11.64 12.08
C SER A 6 -10.39 12.06 10.77
N GLU A 7 -9.68 12.85 9.95
CA GLU A 7 -10.16 13.22 8.61
C GLU A 7 -10.33 12.00 7.69
N ILE A 8 -9.43 11.02 7.79
CA ILE A 8 -9.39 9.85 6.90
C ILE A 8 -9.11 8.59 7.71
N VAL A 9 -9.97 7.58 7.53
CA VAL A 9 -9.76 6.24 8.10
C VAL A 9 -9.41 5.25 6.98
N ILE A 10 -8.34 4.48 7.18
CA ILE A 10 -7.93 3.37 6.30
C ILE A 10 -8.11 2.07 7.08
N ILE A 11 -8.80 1.10 6.50
CA ILE A 11 -9.01 -0.21 7.10
C ILE A 11 -8.07 -1.21 6.42
N GLY A 12 -7.17 -1.79 7.20
CA GLY A 12 -6.13 -2.74 6.80
C GLY A 12 -4.75 -2.08 6.70
N ALA A 13 -3.81 -2.54 7.53
CA ALA A 13 -2.40 -2.17 7.52
C ALA A 13 -1.54 -3.15 6.69
N GLY A 14 -2.07 -3.61 5.56
CA GLY A 14 -1.28 -4.27 4.52
C GLY A 14 -0.44 -3.27 3.70
N VAL A 15 0.42 -3.77 2.81
CA VAL A 15 1.32 -2.94 1.99
C VAL A 15 0.58 -1.85 1.20
N VAL A 16 -0.62 -2.14 0.69
CA VAL A 16 -1.44 -1.17 -0.04
C VAL A 16 -2.00 -0.10 0.90
N GLY A 17 -2.57 -0.49 2.04
CA GLY A 17 -3.13 0.44 3.02
C GLY A 17 -2.06 1.40 3.57
N LEU A 18 -0.88 0.87 3.91
CA LEU A 18 0.26 1.69 4.36
C LEU A 18 0.80 2.61 3.27
N ALA A 19 0.84 2.16 2.00
CA ALA A 19 1.25 3.02 0.89
C ALA A 19 0.28 4.20 0.69
N ILE A 20 -1.03 3.96 0.81
CA ILE A 20 -2.06 5.00 0.76
C ILE A 20 -1.90 5.96 1.95
N ALA A 21 -1.76 5.43 3.17
CA ALA A 21 -1.57 6.21 4.38
C ALA A 21 -0.37 7.16 4.23
N ARG A 22 0.79 6.62 3.82
CA ARG A 22 2.00 7.43 3.55
C ARG A 22 1.75 8.53 2.52
N ALA A 23 1.07 8.22 1.42
CA ALA A 23 0.82 9.20 0.37
C ALA A 23 -0.09 10.35 0.84
N LEU A 24 -1.08 10.06 1.69
CA LEU A 24 -1.99 11.05 2.26
C LEU A 24 -1.35 11.85 3.39
N SER A 25 -0.62 11.20 4.30
CA SER A 25 0.10 11.88 5.38
C SER A 25 1.16 12.84 4.82
N LYS A 26 1.84 12.47 3.73
CA LYS A 26 2.78 13.39 3.02
C LYS A 26 2.11 14.64 2.44
N LYS A 27 0.79 14.61 2.23
CA LYS A 27 -0.01 15.78 1.81
C LYS A 27 -0.58 16.55 3.01
N GLY A 28 -0.13 16.25 4.23
CA GLY A 28 -0.57 16.91 5.46
C GLY A 28 -1.95 16.47 5.95
N LYS A 29 -2.44 15.31 5.52
CA LYS A 29 -3.72 14.76 5.98
C LYS A 29 -3.56 13.97 7.28
N GLU A 30 -4.50 14.16 8.20
CA GLU A 30 -4.65 13.30 9.37
C GLU A 30 -5.23 11.96 8.92
N VAL A 31 -4.53 10.86 9.23
CA VAL A 31 -4.90 9.52 8.78
C VAL A 31 -4.84 8.58 9.97
N LEU A 32 -5.96 7.90 10.23
CA LEU A 32 -6.04 6.77 11.15
C LEU A 32 -6.05 5.47 10.37
N VAL A 33 -5.13 4.55 10.68
CA VAL A 33 -5.11 3.20 10.09
C VAL A 33 -5.57 2.20 11.13
N LEU A 34 -6.57 1.39 10.79
CA LEU A 34 -7.10 0.32 11.62
C LEU A 34 -6.63 -1.02 11.07
N GLU A 35 -6.15 -1.90 11.94
CA GLU A 35 -5.71 -3.26 11.62
C GLU A 35 -6.28 -4.21 12.66
N GLU A 36 -6.79 -5.36 12.21
CA GLU A 36 -7.32 -6.39 13.10
C GLU A 36 -6.19 -7.24 13.70
N GLN A 37 -5.10 -7.39 12.96
CA GLN A 37 -3.94 -8.19 13.36
C GLN A 37 -3.10 -7.43 14.40
N SER A 38 -2.34 -8.18 15.21
CA SER A 38 -1.50 -7.59 16.26
C SER A 38 -0.35 -6.72 15.72
N GLU A 39 0.02 -6.93 14.45
CA GLU A 39 1.04 -6.20 13.72
C GLU A 39 0.59 -5.95 12.28
N PHE A 40 1.22 -4.97 11.62
CA PHE A 40 0.93 -4.66 10.22
C PHE A 40 1.43 -5.76 9.27
N GLY A 41 0.77 -5.89 8.11
CA GLY A 41 1.25 -6.73 7.01
C GLY A 41 1.18 -8.25 7.22
N GLN A 42 0.56 -8.74 8.30
CA GLN A 42 0.65 -10.15 8.73
C GLN A 42 -0.07 -11.18 7.82
N ILE A 43 -0.94 -10.75 6.90
CA ILE A 43 -1.71 -11.63 6.01
C ILE A 43 -1.02 -11.75 4.62
N THR A 44 -1.60 -11.19 3.56
CA THR A 44 -1.08 -11.36 2.19
C THR A 44 0.25 -10.63 1.97
N SER A 45 0.48 -9.54 2.71
CA SER A 45 1.71 -8.73 2.55
C SER A 45 2.97 -9.42 3.08
N SER A 46 2.84 -10.38 3.99
CA SER A 46 3.93 -11.24 4.49
C SER A 46 3.99 -12.61 3.79
N ARG A 47 2.98 -12.96 2.99
CA ARG A 47 2.83 -14.28 2.34
C ARG A 47 2.81 -14.15 0.83
N ASN A 48 3.89 -13.62 0.28
CA ASN A 48 4.13 -13.51 -1.15
C ASN A 48 5.62 -13.78 -1.44
N SER A 49 5.98 -13.88 -2.71
CA SER A 49 7.36 -14.19 -3.14
C SER A 49 8.36 -13.04 -2.93
N GLY A 50 7.91 -11.84 -2.54
CA GLY A 50 8.75 -10.65 -2.43
C GLY A 50 9.26 -10.12 -3.78
N VAL A 51 8.73 -10.60 -4.90
CA VAL A 51 9.19 -10.23 -6.24
C VAL A 51 8.62 -8.87 -6.65
N ILE A 52 9.51 -7.96 -7.05
CA ILE A 52 9.11 -6.76 -7.79
C ILE A 52 8.99 -7.14 -9.27
N HIS A 53 7.76 -7.36 -9.72
CA HIS A 53 7.51 -7.85 -11.08
C HIS A 53 7.87 -6.82 -12.17
N ALA A 54 8.39 -7.29 -13.30
CA ALA A 54 8.77 -6.47 -14.45
C ALA A 54 7.60 -6.10 -15.39
N GLY A 55 6.42 -6.73 -15.22
CA GLY A 55 5.21 -6.39 -15.99
C GLY A 55 4.96 -7.18 -17.29
N ILE A 56 5.72 -8.26 -17.56
CA ILE A 56 5.76 -8.93 -18.87
C ILE A 56 4.50 -9.75 -19.21
N TYR A 57 3.82 -10.31 -18.21
CA TYR A 57 2.74 -11.30 -18.41
C TYR A 57 1.32 -10.79 -18.24
N TYR A 58 1.13 -9.50 -17.97
CA TYR A 58 -0.21 -8.95 -17.74
C TYR A 58 -0.88 -8.61 -19.06
N SER A 59 -2.20 -8.84 -19.14
CA SER A 59 -2.99 -8.44 -20.31
C SER A 59 -2.79 -6.97 -20.64
N GLU A 60 -2.62 -6.69 -21.94
CA GLU A 60 -2.41 -5.33 -22.43
C GLU A 60 -3.53 -4.39 -21.97
N ARG A 61 -3.17 -3.13 -21.68
CA ARG A 61 -4.08 -2.07 -21.21
C ARG A 61 -4.80 -2.34 -19.88
N SER A 62 -4.52 -3.46 -19.20
CA SER A 62 -5.07 -3.71 -17.87
C SER A 62 -4.45 -2.77 -16.82
N PHE A 63 -5.20 -2.50 -15.75
CA PHE A 63 -4.65 -1.76 -14.62
C PHE A 63 -3.48 -2.50 -13.97
N LYS A 64 -3.45 -3.84 -14.00
CA LYS A 64 -2.29 -4.62 -13.52
C LYS A 64 -1.03 -4.33 -14.34
N ALA A 65 -1.13 -4.34 -15.68
CA ALA A 65 -0.01 -3.99 -16.55
C ALA A 65 0.48 -2.56 -16.28
N LYS A 66 -0.44 -1.58 -16.26
CA LYS A 66 -0.09 -0.18 -16.02
C LYS A 66 0.55 0.04 -14.65
N MET A 67 -0.12 -0.39 -13.58
CA MET A 67 0.33 -0.14 -12.20
C MET A 67 1.57 -0.96 -11.83
N CYS A 68 1.78 -2.14 -12.42
CA CYS A 68 3.01 -2.90 -12.18
C CYS A 68 4.24 -2.17 -12.72
N VAL A 69 4.19 -1.70 -13.97
CA VAL A 69 5.33 -1.03 -14.60
C VAL A 69 5.62 0.31 -13.92
N GLU A 70 4.57 1.09 -13.60
CA GLU A 70 4.69 2.35 -12.88
C GLU A 70 5.21 2.12 -11.44
N GLY A 71 4.57 1.20 -10.71
CA GLY A 71 4.92 0.88 -9.33
C GLY A 71 6.33 0.29 -9.16
N ASN A 72 6.80 -0.52 -10.11
CA ASN A 72 8.17 -1.03 -10.12
C ASN A 72 9.20 0.12 -10.08
N LYS A 73 9.06 1.10 -10.96
CA LYS A 73 9.95 2.27 -11.02
C LYS A 73 9.91 3.07 -9.72
N LEU A 74 8.70 3.39 -9.23
CA LEU A 74 8.50 4.16 -8.00
C LEU A 74 9.09 3.46 -6.77
N LEU A 75 9.01 2.12 -6.72
CA LEU A 75 9.54 1.35 -5.58
C LEU A 75 11.08 1.38 -5.55
N TYR A 76 11.74 1.25 -6.70
CA TYR A 76 13.19 1.41 -6.78
C TYR A 76 13.66 2.82 -6.44
N GLU A 77 12.89 3.85 -6.82
CA GLU A 77 13.17 5.22 -6.41
C GLU A 77 12.99 5.42 -4.91
N PHE A 78 11.99 4.77 -4.30
CA PHE A 78 11.74 4.85 -2.86
C PHE A 78 12.88 4.24 -2.02
N CYS A 79 13.61 3.26 -2.55
CA CYS A 79 14.72 2.60 -1.87
C CYS A 79 16.07 3.33 -1.99
N LYS A 80 16.12 4.46 -2.71
CA LYS A 80 17.29 5.33 -2.81
C LYS A 80 17.25 6.39 -1.72
#